data_AF-A0A200R9K7-F1
#
_entry.id   AF-A0A200R9K7-F1
#
_cell.length_a   1.000
_cell.length_b   1.000
_cell.length_c   1.000
_cell.angle_alpha   90.00
_cell.angle_beta   90.00
_cell.angle_gamma   90.00
#
_symmetry.space_group_name_H-M   'P 1'
#
loop_
_entity.id
_entity.type
_entity.pdbx_description
1 polymer ?
#
loop_
_entity_poly.entity_id
_entity_poly.type
_entity_poly.pdbx_seq_one_letter_code
_entity_poly.pdbx_strand_id
1 'polypeptide(L)'
;MGMIVLLLLLAVSSPFTAPAFAAQFLDGFLPNGNFEESPNATNLKKSVIKGKFSLPKWEINGTVEYIHGGPQPGGMYFPVAHGVHAVRLGNEASISQTVPVKKGSLYALTFGASRTCAQDEVLRVVVPPAQGDLPLQTLYSSNGGDTYAWGFRATSNFAKVIFHNPGVQEDPACGPLLDAVAIKELFPPMPPRGSLVKNGGFEEGPHRFKNSTNGVLLPPKQEDATSPLPGWIIESLKAVKFIDSQHFGVPFGFAAVELVAGRESAIAQVLRTIPNKLYKLEFTIGDAKNGCHGSMVVEAFAAKDTFKAPFNSTGKGEFKTFTFDFKAIEARTRITFYSSFYHTSVDDFGSLCGPILDQFDALGPKPNLVSLTEAQCKMKLESEFPVEVAEAHSEMATVYETMDNFEAATFQLKRSLAILEKLKFPQDQEQHSAHQGIVSARLGRLLLYSSRVQQGMPYLERVQPRLKMSFGSTHFVDIIKLSSLIDPYHTDSIHATENLSKAYGAVGDYDFAMESQQAAIDALESHVPLPRDEIREAH
;
A
#
# COMPACT_ATOMS: atom_id res chain seq x y z
N MET A 1 13.46 58.82 44.69
CA MET A 1 12.58 58.63 43.51
C MET A 1 13.46 58.78 42.29
N GLY A 2 13.72 57.82 41.42
CA GLY A 2 13.26 56.47 41.20
C GLY A 2 13.95 56.07 39.90
N MET A 3 14.99 55.25 40.01
CA MET A 3 15.80 54.74 38.90
C MET A 3 15.07 53.52 38.35
N ILE A 4 14.52 53.60 37.13
CA ILE A 4 13.99 52.43 36.42
C ILE A 4 14.70 52.34 35.08
N VAL A 5 15.59 51.35 35.03
CA VAL A 5 16.33 50.84 33.89
C VAL A 5 15.34 50.19 32.92
N LEU A 6 15.33 50.65 31.67
CA LEU A 6 14.57 50.03 30.58
C LEU A 6 15.35 48.80 30.08
N LEU A 7 14.94 47.62 30.58
CA LEU A 7 15.46 46.31 30.17
C LEU A 7 14.86 45.87 28.81
N LEU A 8 15.76 45.47 27.89
CA LEU A 8 15.70 44.32 26.99
C LEU A 8 14.31 43.83 26.49
N LEU A 9 14.02 44.11 25.21
CA LEU A 9 13.15 43.29 24.36
C LEU A 9 14.00 42.60 23.28
N LEU A 10 14.69 41.53 23.68
CA LEU A 10 15.17 40.48 22.76
C LEU A 10 13.97 39.56 22.49
N ALA A 11 13.20 39.88 21.45
CA ALA A 11 12.24 38.94 20.89
C ALA A 11 13.02 37.87 20.09
N VAL A 12 13.33 36.75 20.75
CA VAL A 12 13.83 35.54 20.12
C VAL A 12 12.70 34.96 19.27
N SER A 13 12.69 35.29 17.98
CA SER A 13 11.90 34.58 16.99
C SER A 13 12.54 33.22 16.75
N SER A 14 12.20 32.23 17.58
CA SER A 14 12.46 30.82 17.28
C SER A 14 11.70 30.48 15.99
N PRO A 15 12.36 30.03 14.91
CA PRO A 15 11.63 29.43 13.81
C PRO A 15 10.97 28.18 14.37
N PHE A 16 9.64 28.12 14.30
CA PHE A 16 8.91 26.86 14.40
C PHE A 16 9.41 25.97 13.26
N THR A 17 10.43 25.17 13.55
CA THR A 17 10.71 23.95 12.81
C THR A 17 9.50 23.06 13.03
N ALA A 18 8.55 23.11 12.09
CA ALA A 18 7.58 22.03 11.96
C ALA A 18 8.39 20.73 11.91
N PRO A 19 8.19 19.78 12.84
CA PRO A 19 8.82 18.49 12.69
C PRO A 19 8.34 17.96 11.33
N ALA A 20 9.29 17.70 10.43
CA ALA A 20 9.02 16.84 9.29
C ALA A 20 8.35 15.59 9.89
N PHE A 21 7.06 15.38 9.59
CA PHE A 21 6.36 14.18 9.99
C PHE A 21 7.15 13.02 9.41
N ALA A 22 8.03 12.42 10.21
CA ALA A 22 8.55 11.10 9.95
C ALA A 22 7.31 10.24 9.74
N ALA A 23 7.15 9.68 8.54
CA ALA A 23 5.99 8.90 8.19
C ALA A 23 5.86 7.77 9.22
N GLN A 24 4.95 7.93 10.17
CA GLN A 24 4.80 6.97 11.26
C GLN A 24 4.32 5.66 10.64
N PHE A 25 5.14 4.62 10.77
CA PHE A 25 4.76 3.29 10.34
C PHE A 25 3.53 2.87 11.14
N LEU A 26 2.42 2.66 10.45
CA LEU A 26 1.18 2.24 11.09
C LEU A 26 1.28 0.75 11.37
N ASP A 27 1.37 0.39 12.64
CA ASP A 27 1.30 -0.98 13.12
C ASP A 27 0.83 -0.98 14.58
N GLY A 28 -0.47 -1.15 14.80
CA GLY A 28 -1.06 -1.18 16.13
C GLY A 28 -2.52 -0.75 16.18
N PHE A 29 -3.02 -0.57 17.40
CA PHE A 29 -4.41 -0.16 17.64
C PHE A 29 -4.73 1.19 16.99
N LEU A 30 -5.92 1.26 16.42
CA LEU A 30 -6.55 2.55 16.16
C LEU A 30 -6.82 3.28 17.47
N PRO A 31 -6.90 4.63 17.47
CA PRO A 31 -7.30 5.38 18.65
C PRO A 31 -8.59 4.83 19.27
N ASN A 32 -8.50 4.38 20.53
CA ASN A 32 -9.56 3.66 21.23
C ASN A 32 -10.18 2.48 20.43
N GLY A 33 -9.38 1.77 19.64
CA GLY A 33 -9.82 0.61 18.87
C GLY A 33 -10.03 -0.64 19.72
N ASN A 34 -9.41 -0.70 20.90
CA ASN A 34 -9.64 -1.72 21.93
C ASN A 34 -10.80 -1.38 22.88
N PHE A 35 -11.46 -0.23 22.70
CA PHE A 35 -12.64 0.21 23.46
C PHE A 35 -12.49 0.24 24.98
N GLU A 36 -11.28 0.28 25.53
CA GLU A 36 -11.05 0.36 26.98
C GLU A 36 -11.24 1.79 27.54
N GLU A 37 -11.30 2.81 26.66
CA GLU A 37 -11.73 4.15 27.04
C GLU A 37 -13.27 4.22 26.98
N SER A 38 -13.89 4.24 28.16
CA SER A 38 -15.35 4.20 28.29
C SER A 38 -16.03 5.51 27.87
N PRO A 39 -17.23 5.47 27.27
CA PRO A 39 -18.10 6.64 27.12
C PRO A 39 -18.39 7.33 28.46
N ASN A 40 -18.66 8.63 28.43
CA ASN A 40 -19.07 9.36 29.64
C ASN A 40 -20.40 8.80 30.18
N ALA A 41 -20.52 8.65 31.50
CA ALA A 41 -21.68 8.05 32.17
C ALA A 41 -23.01 8.75 31.82
N THR A 42 -22.99 10.07 31.57
CA THR A 42 -24.18 10.84 31.15
C THR A 42 -24.68 10.46 29.75
N ASN A 43 -23.78 9.97 28.91
CA ASN A 43 -24.07 9.52 27.55
C ASN A 43 -24.41 8.02 27.49
N LEU A 44 -24.52 7.34 28.63
CA LEU A 44 -24.92 5.93 28.70
C LEU A 44 -26.32 5.79 29.29
N LYS A 45 -27.16 4.96 28.67
CA LYS A 45 -28.40 4.45 29.28
C LYS A 45 -28.29 2.93 29.36
N LYS A 46 -27.86 2.44 30.53
CA LYS A 46 -27.35 1.08 30.67
C LYS A 46 -26.15 0.90 29.74
N SER A 47 -26.18 -0.08 28.85
CA SER A 47 -25.19 -0.34 27.80
C SER A 47 -25.31 0.60 26.59
N VAL A 48 -26.49 1.18 26.33
CA VAL A 48 -26.74 1.94 25.09
C VAL A 48 -26.06 3.30 25.14
N ILE A 49 -25.26 3.58 24.11
CA ILE A 49 -24.55 4.86 23.93
C ILE A 49 -25.49 5.88 23.28
N LYS A 50 -25.59 7.07 23.87
CA LYS A 50 -26.39 8.19 23.37
C LYS A 50 -25.51 9.23 22.71
N GLY A 51 -25.84 9.60 21.48
CA GLY A 51 -25.18 10.69 20.76
C GLY A 51 -24.06 10.20 19.85
N LYS A 52 -23.93 10.90 18.72
CA LYS A 52 -23.07 10.51 17.59
C LYS A 52 -21.58 10.37 17.96
N PHE A 53 -21.09 11.21 18.86
CA PHE A 53 -19.66 11.31 19.19
C PHE A 53 -19.35 10.85 20.62
N SER A 54 -20.22 10.00 21.18
CA SER A 54 -20.16 9.62 22.59
C SER A 54 -19.28 8.39 22.85
N LEU A 55 -18.95 7.61 21.83
CA LEU A 55 -17.88 6.62 21.89
C LEU A 55 -16.53 7.33 21.64
N PRO A 56 -15.58 7.32 22.57
CA PRO A 56 -14.36 8.10 22.42
C PRO A 56 -13.62 7.73 21.12
N LYS A 57 -13.26 8.74 20.32
CA LYS A 57 -12.56 8.63 19.01
C LYS A 57 -13.34 7.98 17.85
N TRP A 58 -14.61 7.61 18.05
CA TRP A 58 -15.42 6.97 17.03
C TRP A 58 -16.74 7.72 16.79
N GLU A 59 -17.20 7.74 15.54
CA GLU A 59 -18.53 8.21 15.20
C GLU A 59 -19.51 7.04 15.15
N ILE A 60 -20.62 7.17 15.87
CA ILE A 60 -21.72 6.20 15.89
C ILE A 60 -22.81 6.63 14.91
N ASN A 61 -23.38 5.65 14.21
CA ASN A 61 -24.65 5.75 13.52
C ASN A 61 -25.55 4.57 13.92
N GLY A 62 -26.84 4.83 14.18
CA GLY A 62 -27.77 3.82 14.68
C GLY A 62 -27.57 3.47 16.17
N THR A 63 -28.06 2.29 16.56
CA THR A 63 -28.03 1.82 17.96
C THR A 63 -26.74 1.06 18.23
N VAL A 64 -25.92 1.61 19.13
CA VAL A 64 -24.63 1.02 19.51
C VAL A 64 -24.55 0.90 21.03
N GLU A 65 -24.06 -0.24 21.50
CA GLU A 65 -23.94 -0.55 22.92
C GLU A 65 -22.48 -0.74 23.33
N TYR A 66 -22.12 -0.17 24.47
CA TYR A 66 -20.88 -0.41 25.16
C TYR A 66 -21.07 -1.60 26.11
N ILE A 67 -20.33 -2.67 25.86
CA ILE A 67 -20.52 -3.96 26.48
C ILE A 67 -19.28 -4.34 27.30
N HIS A 68 -19.52 -4.94 28.46
CA HIS A 68 -18.49 -5.60 29.25
C HIS A 68 -18.49 -7.09 28.90
N GLY A 69 -17.31 -7.65 28.62
CA GLY A 69 -17.14 -9.06 28.29
C GLY A 69 -17.46 -10.01 29.44
N GLY A 70 -17.70 -11.28 29.12
CA GLY A 70 -17.99 -12.33 30.09
C GLY A 70 -19.48 -12.62 30.29
N PRO A 71 -19.87 -13.21 31.44
CA PRO A 71 -21.24 -13.63 31.71
C PRO A 71 -22.22 -12.47 31.73
N GLN A 72 -23.31 -12.61 30.99
CA GLN A 72 -24.36 -11.61 30.84
C GLN A 72 -25.65 -12.05 31.54
N PRO A 73 -26.52 -11.10 31.91
CA PRO A 73 -27.87 -11.40 32.39
C PRO A 73 -28.62 -12.28 31.38
N GLY A 74 -29.29 -13.34 31.86
CA GLY A 74 -30.01 -14.29 31.01
C GLY A 74 -29.20 -15.50 30.54
N GLY A 75 -27.98 -15.69 31.06
CA GLY A 75 -27.16 -16.89 30.80
C GLY A 75 -26.33 -16.81 29.51
N MET A 76 -26.33 -15.67 28.82
CA MET A 76 -25.48 -15.42 27.66
C MET A 76 -24.04 -15.16 28.11
N TYR A 77 -23.06 -15.45 27.25
CA TYR A 77 -21.66 -15.12 27.47
C TYR A 77 -21.17 -14.33 26.27
N PHE A 78 -20.56 -13.16 26.51
CA PHE A 78 -20.01 -12.33 25.44
C PHE A 78 -18.50 -12.52 25.38
N PRO A 79 -17.99 -13.21 24.35
CA PRO A 79 -16.57 -13.40 24.17
C PRO A 79 -15.99 -12.14 23.54
N VAL A 80 -15.28 -11.38 24.37
CA VAL A 80 -14.44 -10.27 23.95
C VAL A 80 -13.07 -10.87 23.62
N ALA A 81 -12.60 -10.64 22.40
CA ALA A 81 -11.38 -11.27 21.90
C ALA A 81 -10.13 -10.79 22.68
N HIS A 82 -10.10 -9.52 23.08
CA HIS A 82 -9.01 -8.91 23.83
C HIS A 82 -9.51 -7.90 24.86
N GLY A 83 -8.92 -7.90 26.04
CA GLY A 83 -9.30 -6.93 27.07
C GLY A 83 -10.64 -7.28 27.70
N VAL A 84 -11.45 -6.26 27.98
CA VAL A 84 -12.61 -6.35 28.86
C VAL A 84 -13.85 -5.72 28.22
N HIS A 85 -13.68 -4.74 27.35
CA HIS A 85 -14.81 -4.01 26.75
C HIS A 85 -14.89 -4.19 25.25
N ALA A 86 -16.10 -4.10 24.73
CA ALA A 86 -16.37 -4.20 23.31
C ALA A 86 -17.58 -3.36 22.93
N VAL A 87 -17.79 -3.22 21.62
CA VAL A 87 -18.92 -2.50 21.08
C VAL A 87 -19.83 -3.46 20.33
N ARG A 88 -21.13 -3.46 20.68
CA ARG A 88 -22.15 -4.23 19.96
C ARG A 88 -22.92 -3.33 19.00
N LEU A 89 -23.03 -3.76 17.75
CA LEU A 89 -23.76 -3.05 16.69
C LEU A 89 -25.17 -3.63 16.55
N GLY A 90 -26.21 -2.83 16.84
CA GLY A 90 -27.60 -3.22 16.56
C GLY A 90 -27.93 -3.20 15.07
N ASN A 91 -29.20 -3.40 14.73
CA ASN A 91 -29.67 -3.42 13.34
C ASN A 91 -29.28 -2.12 12.60
N GLU A 92 -28.69 -2.28 11.41
CA GLU A 92 -28.21 -1.18 10.54
C GLU A 92 -27.23 -0.19 11.20
N ALA A 93 -26.70 -0.53 12.39
CA ALA A 93 -25.79 0.34 13.12
C ALA A 93 -24.39 0.28 12.51
N SER A 94 -23.60 1.34 12.74
CA SER A 94 -22.21 1.37 12.34
C SER A 94 -21.39 2.25 13.26
N ILE A 95 -20.11 1.94 13.40
CA ILE A 95 -19.10 2.87 13.93
C ILE A 95 -18.09 3.20 12.85
N SER A 96 -17.54 4.42 12.90
CA SER A 96 -16.51 4.83 11.95
C SER A 96 -15.45 5.74 12.56
N GLN A 97 -14.25 5.66 11.98
CA GLN A 97 -13.13 6.52 12.31
C GLN A 97 -12.37 6.89 11.04
N THR A 98 -11.88 8.13 10.98
CA THR A 98 -11.02 8.58 9.88
C THR A 98 -9.57 8.49 10.31
N VAL A 99 -8.76 7.77 9.55
CA VAL A 99 -7.36 7.47 9.87
C VAL A 99 -6.44 8.04 8.79
N PRO A 100 -5.30 8.66 9.16
CA PRO A 100 -4.29 9.08 8.19
C PRO A 100 -3.63 7.84 7.59
N VAL A 101 -3.48 7.81 6.27
CA VAL A 101 -2.86 6.69 5.53
C VAL A 101 -2.04 7.24 4.36
N LYS A 102 -1.24 6.39 3.71
CA LYS A 102 -0.50 6.76 2.50
C LYS A 102 -1.27 6.31 1.28
N LYS A 103 -1.61 7.26 0.39
CA LYS A 103 -2.24 6.95 -0.90
C LYS A 103 -1.42 5.90 -1.66
N GLY A 104 -2.07 4.84 -2.13
CA GLY A 104 -1.46 3.76 -2.89
C GLY A 104 -0.88 2.62 -2.05
N SER A 105 -0.63 2.83 -0.74
CA SER A 105 -0.17 1.76 0.16
C SER A 105 -1.27 0.74 0.45
N LEU A 106 -0.85 -0.50 0.71
CA LEU A 106 -1.71 -1.59 1.15
C LEU A 106 -1.77 -1.59 2.69
N TYR A 107 -2.95 -1.81 3.24
CA TYR A 107 -3.18 -1.88 4.68
C TYR A 107 -4.00 -3.12 5.02
N ALA A 108 -3.79 -3.66 6.22
CA ALA A 108 -4.69 -4.63 6.84
C ALA A 108 -5.31 -4.04 8.10
N LEU A 109 -6.63 -4.14 8.21
CA LEU A 109 -7.37 -3.95 9.45
C LEU A 109 -7.46 -5.29 10.16
N THR A 110 -6.95 -5.38 11.38
CA THR A 110 -7.11 -6.55 12.24
C THR A 110 -8.09 -6.20 13.35
N PHE A 111 -9.10 -7.02 13.61
CA PHE A 111 -10.11 -6.75 14.63
C PHE A 111 -10.70 -8.05 15.19
N GLY A 112 -11.08 -8.02 16.45
CA GLY A 112 -11.88 -9.08 17.09
C GLY A 112 -13.34 -8.92 16.72
N ALA A 113 -13.98 -10.02 16.33
CA ALA A 113 -15.42 -10.04 16.11
C ALA A 113 -16.04 -11.32 16.66
N SER A 114 -17.21 -11.19 17.27
CA SER A 114 -17.97 -12.32 17.79
C SER A 114 -19.46 -12.15 17.53
N ARG A 115 -20.16 -13.28 17.45
CA ARG A 115 -21.61 -13.27 17.25
C ARG A 115 -22.36 -13.14 18.57
N THR A 116 -23.49 -12.43 18.58
CA THR A 116 -24.40 -12.41 19.75
C THR A 116 -25.78 -12.99 19.49
N CYS A 117 -26.15 -13.15 18.22
CA CYS A 117 -27.40 -13.76 17.77
C CYS A 117 -27.21 -15.23 17.35
N ALA A 118 -28.34 -15.95 17.29
CA ALA A 118 -28.40 -17.32 16.79
C ALA A 118 -28.49 -17.43 15.25
N GLN A 119 -28.78 -16.33 14.55
CA GLN A 119 -29.01 -16.27 13.10
C GLN A 119 -27.75 -15.86 12.32
N ASP A 120 -27.85 -15.77 10.99
CA ASP A 120 -26.77 -15.36 10.08
C ASP A 120 -26.35 -13.90 10.31
N GLU A 121 -25.39 -13.69 11.20
CA GLU A 121 -24.74 -12.40 11.41
C GLU A 121 -23.60 -12.16 10.42
N VAL A 122 -23.56 -10.94 9.90
CA VAL A 122 -22.51 -10.45 9.00
C VAL A 122 -22.00 -9.14 9.54
N LEU A 123 -20.68 -8.99 9.61
CA LEU A 123 -20.03 -7.71 9.85
C LEU A 123 -19.46 -7.19 8.52
N ARG A 124 -19.92 -6.02 8.08
CA ARG A 124 -19.39 -5.37 6.88
C ARG A 124 -18.30 -4.39 7.24
N VAL A 125 -17.12 -4.57 6.66
CA VAL A 125 -16.01 -3.62 6.73
C VAL A 125 -16.06 -2.76 5.47
N VAL A 126 -16.11 -1.44 5.62
CA VAL A 126 -16.12 -0.49 4.50
C VAL A 126 -14.98 0.51 4.66
N VAL A 127 -14.15 0.60 3.63
CA VAL A 127 -13.15 1.66 3.44
C VAL A 127 -13.32 2.19 2.03
N PRO A 128 -14.17 3.22 1.82
CA PRO A 128 -14.62 3.60 0.49
C PRO A 128 -13.47 3.85 -0.50
N PRO A 129 -13.55 3.31 -1.73
CA PRO A 129 -14.70 2.60 -2.32
C PRO A 129 -14.74 1.08 -2.03
N ALA A 130 -13.80 0.53 -1.28
CA ALA A 130 -13.73 -0.89 -0.99
C ALA A 130 -14.66 -1.30 0.16
N GLN A 131 -15.21 -2.52 0.08
CA GLN A 131 -15.99 -3.13 1.14
C GLN A 131 -15.83 -4.65 1.12
N GLY A 132 -16.02 -5.29 2.28
CA GLY A 132 -16.01 -6.73 2.43
C GLY A 132 -16.98 -7.18 3.51
N ASP A 133 -17.70 -8.27 3.23
CA ASP A 133 -18.62 -8.90 4.16
C ASP A 133 -17.92 -10.05 4.88
N LEU A 134 -17.92 -9.99 6.21
CA LEU A 134 -17.38 -11.03 7.08
C LEU A 134 -18.54 -11.82 7.70
N PRO A 135 -18.80 -13.06 7.23
CA PRO A 135 -19.80 -13.91 7.87
C PRO A 135 -19.26 -14.46 9.20
N LEU A 136 -19.98 -14.21 10.30
CA LEU A 136 -19.62 -14.66 11.66
C LEU A 136 -20.31 -15.99 12.05
N GLN A 137 -20.94 -16.64 11.08
CA GLN A 137 -21.68 -17.88 11.29
C GLN A 137 -20.77 -19.07 11.64
N THR A 138 -19.60 -19.14 11.01
CA THR A 138 -18.61 -20.21 11.26
C THR A 138 -17.72 -19.80 12.41
N LEU A 139 -17.81 -20.53 13.52
CA LEU A 139 -16.89 -20.38 14.64
C LEU A 139 -15.64 -21.22 14.36
N TYR A 140 -14.47 -20.59 14.41
CA TYR A 140 -13.19 -21.28 14.24
C TYR A 140 -12.55 -21.65 15.57
N SER A 141 -13.02 -21.01 16.66
CA SER A 141 -12.62 -21.28 18.03
C SER A 141 -13.85 -21.54 18.93
N SER A 142 -13.67 -22.35 19.97
CA SER A 142 -14.74 -22.66 20.93
C SER A 142 -15.12 -21.48 21.83
N ASN A 143 -14.21 -20.53 22.03
CA ASN A 143 -14.47 -19.35 22.84
C ASN A 143 -15.34 -18.32 22.10
N GLY A 144 -15.51 -18.43 20.78
CA GLY A 144 -16.38 -17.59 19.96
C GLY A 144 -15.89 -16.15 19.75
N GLY A 145 -14.71 -15.80 20.27
CA GLY A 145 -14.05 -14.50 20.11
C GLY A 145 -12.92 -14.60 19.10
N ASP A 146 -13.27 -14.62 17.82
CA ASP A 146 -12.30 -14.78 16.73
C ASP A 146 -11.69 -13.44 16.32
N THR A 147 -10.43 -13.48 15.88
CA THR A 147 -9.73 -12.31 15.33
C THR A 147 -9.65 -12.44 13.82
N TYR A 148 -10.01 -11.37 13.11
CA TYR A 148 -10.05 -11.34 11.65
C TYR A 148 -9.13 -10.25 11.12
N ALA A 149 -8.65 -10.43 9.90
CA ALA A 149 -7.99 -9.36 9.15
C ALA A 149 -8.60 -9.15 7.77
N TRP A 150 -8.82 -7.90 7.39
CA TRP A 150 -9.30 -7.52 6.07
C TRP A 150 -8.38 -6.45 5.46
N GLY A 151 -8.00 -6.64 4.20
CA GLY A 151 -7.05 -5.77 3.52
C GLY A 151 -7.71 -4.77 2.58
N PHE A 152 -7.08 -3.60 2.42
CA PHE A 152 -7.50 -2.58 1.46
C PHE A 152 -6.32 -1.75 0.97
N ARG A 153 -6.46 -1.18 -0.24
CA ARG A 153 -5.50 -0.22 -0.77
C ARG A 153 -6.03 1.20 -0.60
N ALA A 154 -5.25 2.07 0.02
CA ALA A 154 -5.67 3.44 0.26
C ALA A 154 -5.75 4.23 -1.06
N THR A 155 -6.89 4.89 -1.31
CA THR A 155 -7.13 5.72 -2.51
C THR A 155 -6.79 7.19 -2.30
N SER A 156 -6.66 7.61 -1.05
CA SER A 156 -6.31 8.97 -0.62
C SER A 156 -5.37 8.92 0.59
N ASN A 157 -4.97 10.07 1.13
CA ASN A 157 -4.16 10.16 2.35
C ASN A 157 -4.97 10.00 3.65
N PHE A 158 -6.28 9.79 3.53
CA PHE A 158 -7.18 9.58 4.68
C PHE A 158 -8.19 8.48 4.33
N ALA A 159 -8.22 7.42 5.13
CA ALA A 159 -9.20 6.35 4.99
C ALA A 159 -10.29 6.51 6.05
N LYS A 160 -11.55 6.50 5.64
CA LYS A 160 -12.66 6.35 6.58
C LYS A 160 -12.96 4.87 6.76
N VAL A 161 -12.59 4.33 7.91
CA VAL A 161 -12.87 2.94 8.29
C VAL A 161 -14.24 2.87 8.93
N ILE A 162 -15.09 2.00 8.43
CA ILE A 162 -16.47 1.82 8.89
C ILE A 162 -16.71 0.34 9.15
N PHE A 163 -17.21 0.03 10.33
CA PHE A 163 -17.75 -1.29 10.68
C PHE A 163 -19.26 -1.15 10.77
N HIS A 164 -19.97 -1.93 9.97
CA HIS A 164 -21.41 -1.83 9.81
C HIS A 164 -22.08 -3.19 9.95
N ASN A 165 -23.18 -3.25 10.68
CA ASN A 165 -24.07 -4.40 10.73
C ASN A 165 -25.22 -4.18 9.73
N PRO A 166 -25.21 -4.83 8.54
CA PRO A 166 -26.32 -4.78 7.58
C PRO A 166 -27.48 -5.73 7.93
N GLY A 167 -27.38 -6.42 9.06
CA GLY A 167 -28.37 -7.39 9.50
C GLY A 167 -29.60 -6.73 10.11
N VAL A 168 -30.76 -7.32 9.85
CA VAL A 168 -32.02 -6.96 10.51
C VAL A 168 -32.53 -8.18 11.27
N GLN A 169 -32.39 -8.14 12.59
CA GLN A 169 -32.84 -9.18 13.51
C GLN A 169 -34.14 -8.78 14.22
N GLU A 170 -34.87 -9.77 14.76
CA GLU A 170 -36.09 -9.53 15.55
C GLU A 170 -35.83 -8.68 16.80
N ASP A 171 -34.73 -8.97 17.51
CA ASP A 171 -34.20 -8.09 18.56
C ASP A 171 -33.28 -7.03 17.91
N PRO A 172 -33.67 -5.75 17.89
CA PRO A 172 -32.89 -4.70 17.24
C PRO A 172 -31.52 -4.41 17.88
N ALA A 173 -31.31 -4.85 19.13
CA ALA A 173 -30.03 -4.72 19.82
C ALA A 173 -29.09 -5.91 19.55
N CYS A 174 -29.59 -6.97 18.92
CA CYS A 174 -28.81 -8.16 18.61
C CYS A 174 -27.95 -7.91 17.36
N GLY A 175 -26.66 -8.27 17.42
CA GLY A 175 -25.73 -8.11 16.30
C GLY A 175 -24.26 -8.33 16.69
N PRO A 176 -23.32 -8.10 15.76
CA PRO A 176 -21.92 -8.43 15.96
C PRO A 176 -21.30 -7.60 17.09
N LEU A 177 -20.52 -8.27 17.93
CA LEU A 177 -19.59 -7.64 18.86
C LEU A 177 -18.28 -7.34 18.14
N LEU A 178 -17.75 -6.13 18.31
CA LEU A 178 -16.49 -5.67 17.74
C LEU A 178 -15.54 -5.25 18.85
N ASP A 179 -14.29 -5.66 18.71
CA ASP A 179 -13.22 -5.39 19.67
C ASP A 179 -11.86 -5.27 18.96
N ALA A 180 -10.88 -4.68 19.64
CA ALA A 180 -9.46 -4.74 19.31
C ALA A 180 -9.14 -4.32 17.87
N VAL A 181 -9.62 -3.17 17.42
CA VAL A 181 -9.37 -2.69 16.06
C VAL A 181 -7.96 -2.11 15.93
N ALA A 182 -7.15 -2.75 15.10
CA ALA A 182 -5.80 -2.34 14.74
C ALA A 182 -5.65 -2.19 13.22
N ILE A 183 -4.63 -1.43 12.82
CA ILE A 183 -4.25 -1.24 11.43
C ILE A 183 -2.74 -1.47 11.28
N LYS A 184 -2.35 -2.11 10.18
CA LYS A 184 -0.96 -2.26 9.78
C LYS A 184 -0.77 -1.87 8.32
N GLU A 185 0.25 -1.06 8.03
CA GLU A 185 0.74 -0.84 6.67
C GLU A 185 1.51 -2.07 6.20
N LEU A 186 1.11 -2.62 5.05
CA LEU A 186 1.70 -3.81 4.47
C LEU A 186 2.59 -3.44 3.29
N PHE A 187 3.81 -3.99 3.28
CA PHE A 187 4.74 -3.78 2.18
C PHE A 187 4.50 -4.78 1.06
N PRO A 188 4.40 -4.33 -0.21
CA PRO A 188 4.32 -5.24 -1.35
C PRO A 188 5.59 -6.11 -1.45
N PRO A 189 5.49 -7.43 -1.29
CA PRO A 189 6.65 -8.32 -1.33
C PRO A 189 7.17 -8.45 -2.77
N MET A 190 8.48 -8.31 -2.94
CA MET A 190 9.15 -8.69 -4.18
C MET A 190 9.60 -10.16 -4.10
N PRO A 191 9.57 -10.92 -5.21
CA PRO A 191 10.13 -12.26 -5.23
C PRO A 191 11.63 -12.20 -4.86
N PRO A 192 12.12 -13.08 -3.96
CA PRO A 192 13.53 -13.14 -3.63
C PRO A 192 14.34 -13.66 -4.83
N ARG A 193 15.65 -13.40 -4.84
CA ARG A 193 16.52 -13.84 -5.95
C ARG A 193 16.44 -15.36 -6.10
N GLY A 194 16.05 -15.82 -7.28
CA GLY A 194 15.97 -17.25 -7.62
C GLY A 194 14.58 -17.85 -7.48
N SER A 195 13.67 -17.23 -6.72
CA SER A 195 12.29 -17.68 -6.57
C SER A 195 11.32 -16.83 -7.35
N LEU A 196 10.25 -17.45 -7.85
CA LEU A 196 9.09 -16.73 -8.37
C LEU A 196 8.05 -16.39 -7.30
N VAL A 197 8.11 -17.04 -6.13
CA VAL A 197 7.10 -16.86 -5.08
C VAL A 197 7.37 -15.59 -4.30
N LYS A 198 6.34 -14.77 -4.13
CA LYS A 198 6.35 -13.62 -3.23
C LYS A 198 5.88 -14.05 -1.86
N ASN A 199 6.52 -13.51 -0.82
CA ASN A 199 6.13 -13.74 0.57
C ASN A 199 5.93 -15.24 0.88
N GLY A 200 6.85 -16.08 0.39
CA GLY A 200 6.74 -17.54 0.51
C GLY A 200 6.88 -18.05 1.93
N GLY A 201 7.52 -17.26 2.81
CA GLY A 201 7.62 -17.52 4.25
C GLY A 201 6.57 -16.80 5.10
N PHE A 202 5.61 -16.11 4.48
CA PHE A 202 4.54 -15.37 5.18
C PHE A 202 4.99 -14.32 6.23
N GLU A 203 6.23 -13.87 6.17
CA GLU A 203 6.79 -12.90 7.13
C GLU A 203 6.10 -11.53 7.10
N GLU A 204 5.49 -11.18 5.97
CA GLU A 204 4.64 -9.99 5.85
C GLU A 204 3.16 -10.39 5.88
N GLY A 205 2.39 -9.75 6.76
CA GLY A 205 1.01 -10.10 7.04
C GLY A 205 0.36 -9.15 8.05
N PRO A 206 -0.89 -9.41 8.47
CA PRO A 206 -1.67 -8.48 9.28
C PRO A 206 -1.08 -8.25 10.68
N HIS A 207 -1.59 -7.23 11.39
CA HIS A 207 -1.21 -6.98 12.78
C HIS A 207 -1.52 -8.19 13.65
N ARG A 208 -0.63 -8.48 14.61
CA ARG A 208 -0.77 -9.57 15.58
C ARG A 208 -0.89 -9.00 16.98
N PHE A 209 -1.96 -9.37 17.68
CA PHE A 209 -2.11 -9.01 19.08
C PHE A 209 -1.23 -9.92 19.94
N LYS A 210 -0.29 -9.32 20.68
CA LYS A 210 0.69 -10.05 21.51
C LYS A 210 0.06 -10.97 22.57
N ASN A 211 -1.19 -10.73 22.94
CA ASN A 211 -1.92 -11.48 23.95
C ASN A 211 -2.93 -12.47 23.36
N SER A 212 -2.93 -12.66 22.03
CA SER A 212 -3.84 -13.56 21.34
C SER A 212 -3.18 -14.88 20.98
N THR A 213 -3.79 -15.98 21.39
CA THR A 213 -3.30 -17.34 21.12
C THR A 213 -4.03 -18.03 19.97
N ASN A 214 -4.99 -17.36 19.30
CA ASN A 214 -5.89 -18.00 18.33
C ASN A 214 -5.52 -17.70 16.87
N GLY A 215 -4.44 -16.95 16.62
CA GLY A 215 -4.06 -16.48 15.29
C GLY A 215 -5.06 -15.47 14.72
N VAL A 216 -4.88 -15.13 13.45
CA VAL A 216 -5.70 -14.14 12.72
C VAL A 216 -6.36 -14.80 11.52
N LEU A 217 -7.68 -14.85 11.50
CA LEU A 217 -8.45 -15.40 10.39
C LEU A 217 -8.47 -14.43 9.21
N LEU A 218 -8.13 -14.94 8.04
CA LEU A 218 -8.20 -14.21 6.79
C LEU A 218 -9.47 -14.67 6.07
N PRO A 219 -10.47 -13.79 5.91
CA PRO A 219 -11.77 -14.12 5.36
C PRO A 219 -11.70 -14.54 3.89
N PRO A 220 -12.74 -15.21 3.39
CA PRO A 220 -12.77 -15.71 2.02
C PRO A 220 -12.76 -14.58 0.96
N LYS A 221 -12.45 -14.97 -0.27
CA LYS A 221 -12.56 -14.13 -1.49
C LYS A 221 -11.75 -12.83 -1.45
N GLN A 222 -10.58 -12.85 -0.82
CA GLN A 222 -9.63 -11.72 -0.85
C GLN A 222 -8.73 -11.82 -2.08
N GLU A 223 -8.75 -10.80 -2.93
CA GLU A 223 -7.90 -10.70 -4.12
C GLU A 223 -6.46 -10.32 -3.75
N ASP A 224 -5.48 -10.71 -4.58
CA ASP A 224 -4.04 -10.43 -4.35
C ASP A 224 -3.75 -8.95 -4.07
N ALA A 225 -4.36 -8.04 -4.84
CA ALA A 225 -4.07 -6.61 -4.77
C ALA A 225 -4.53 -5.94 -3.46
N THR A 226 -5.47 -6.56 -2.75
CA THR A 226 -6.10 -6.07 -1.52
C THR A 226 -6.01 -7.09 -0.38
N SER A 227 -5.32 -8.21 -0.57
CA SER A 227 -5.26 -9.27 0.42
C SER A 227 -4.54 -8.78 1.68
N PRO A 228 -5.03 -9.13 2.88
CA PRO A 228 -4.29 -8.91 4.13
C PRO A 228 -3.02 -9.78 4.21
N LEU A 229 -2.83 -10.72 3.28
CA LEU A 229 -1.62 -11.53 3.11
C LEU A 229 -0.96 -11.16 1.77
N PRO A 230 -0.01 -10.20 1.75
CA PRO A 230 0.53 -9.66 0.51
C PRO A 230 1.14 -10.73 -0.39
N GLY A 231 0.79 -10.69 -1.69
CA GLY A 231 1.24 -11.66 -2.68
C GLY A 231 0.40 -12.94 -2.73
N TRP A 232 -0.59 -13.10 -1.86
CA TRP A 232 -1.41 -14.31 -1.78
C TRP A 232 -2.90 -13.98 -1.85
N ILE A 233 -3.63 -14.79 -2.61
CA ILE A 233 -5.09 -14.77 -2.77
C ILE A 233 -5.68 -15.74 -1.75
N ILE A 234 -6.71 -15.30 -1.02
CA ILE A 234 -7.50 -16.19 -0.17
C ILE A 234 -8.65 -16.75 -1.02
N GLU A 235 -8.36 -17.85 -1.72
CA GLU A 235 -9.26 -18.51 -2.67
C GLU A 235 -10.23 -19.50 -1.98
N SER A 236 -10.66 -19.12 -0.79
CA SER A 236 -11.41 -19.99 0.11
C SER A 236 -12.89 -19.63 0.11
N LEU A 237 -13.76 -20.59 0.45
CA LEU A 237 -15.14 -20.33 0.88
C LEU A 237 -15.21 -20.05 2.39
N LYS A 238 -14.19 -20.50 3.13
CA LYS A 238 -14.00 -20.29 4.57
C LYS A 238 -12.73 -19.48 4.83
N ALA A 239 -12.40 -19.20 6.07
CA ALA A 239 -11.19 -18.47 6.40
C ALA A 239 -9.96 -19.40 6.39
N VAL A 240 -8.79 -18.83 6.10
CA VAL A 240 -7.49 -19.42 6.45
C VAL A 240 -6.98 -18.71 7.71
N LYS A 241 -6.06 -19.31 8.46
CA LYS A 241 -5.54 -18.69 9.69
C LYS A 241 -4.08 -18.32 9.53
N PHE A 242 -3.75 -17.06 9.74
CA PHE A 242 -2.39 -16.56 9.86
C PHE A 242 -1.92 -16.76 11.30
N ILE A 243 -0.79 -17.45 11.48
CA ILE A 243 -0.25 -17.83 12.80
C ILE A 243 1.15 -17.28 12.97
N ASP A 244 1.61 -17.22 14.22
CA ASP A 244 2.93 -16.69 14.59
C ASP A 244 3.75 -17.69 15.41
N SER A 245 5.07 -17.52 15.39
CA SER A 245 6.00 -18.42 16.08
C SER A 245 6.07 -18.23 17.60
N GLN A 246 5.46 -17.18 18.15
CA GLN A 246 5.38 -16.96 19.59
C GLN A 246 4.36 -17.91 20.23
N HIS A 247 3.28 -18.21 19.52
CA HIS A 247 2.18 -19.04 20.03
C HIS A 247 2.08 -20.42 19.37
N PHE A 248 2.62 -20.58 18.15
CA PHE A 248 2.47 -21.80 17.36
C PHE A 248 3.81 -22.36 16.88
N GLY A 249 3.79 -23.65 16.52
CA GLY A 249 4.86 -24.28 15.75
C GLY A 249 4.87 -23.73 14.32
N VAL A 250 5.88 -22.94 13.98
CA VAL A 250 6.08 -22.39 12.63
C VAL A 250 7.33 -23.02 12.01
N PRO A 251 7.30 -23.49 10.74
CA PRO A 251 8.45 -24.14 10.12
C PRO A 251 9.68 -23.23 9.99
N PHE A 252 9.47 -21.95 9.67
CA PHE A 252 10.54 -20.98 9.51
C PHE A 252 10.11 -19.56 9.87
N GLY A 253 11.06 -18.77 10.38
CA GLY A 253 10.84 -17.34 10.66
C GLY A 253 9.74 -17.07 11.69
N PHE A 254 8.85 -16.12 11.41
CA PHE A 254 7.91 -15.59 12.40
C PHE A 254 6.45 -15.88 12.14
N ALA A 255 6.09 -16.42 10.97
CA ALA A 255 4.70 -16.63 10.60
C ALA A 255 4.49 -17.79 9.63
N ALA A 256 3.27 -18.33 9.63
CA ALA A 256 2.82 -19.31 8.66
C ALA A 256 1.31 -19.19 8.44
N VAL A 257 0.78 -19.99 7.51
CA VAL A 257 -0.67 -20.09 7.26
C VAL A 257 -1.17 -21.49 7.59
N GLU A 258 -2.20 -21.60 8.42
CA GLU A 258 -2.93 -22.83 8.73
C GLU A 258 -4.21 -22.91 7.89
N LEU A 259 -4.44 -24.06 7.25
CA LEU A 259 -5.66 -24.34 6.48
C LEU A 259 -6.73 -25.00 7.36
N VAL A 260 -7.58 -24.19 7.98
CA VAL A 260 -8.46 -24.62 9.08
C VAL A 260 -9.78 -25.26 8.67
N ALA A 261 -10.21 -25.14 7.41
CA ALA A 261 -11.54 -25.59 6.97
C ALA A 261 -11.52 -26.55 5.78
N GLY A 262 -10.59 -27.51 5.79
CA GLY A 262 -10.53 -28.55 4.76
C GLY A 262 -10.48 -27.99 3.34
N ARG A 263 -11.33 -28.53 2.44
CA ARG A 263 -11.36 -28.15 1.01
C ARG A 263 -11.91 -26.75 0.77
N GLU A 264 -12.53 -26.15 1.78
CA GLU A 264 -13.06 -24.79 1.70
C GLU A 264 -12.02 -23.74 2.12
N SER A 265 -10.83 -24.18 2.56
CA SER A 265 -9.70 -23.35 2.96
C SER A 265 -8.55 -23.55 1.96
N ALA A 266 -8.37 -22.56 1.09
CA ALA A 266 -7.36 -22.53 0.04
C ALA A 266 -6.65 -21.16 -0.08
N ILE A 267 -5.35 -21.21 -0.32
CA ILE A 267 -4.55 -20.05 -0.72
C ILE A 267 -4.01 -20.24 -2.13
N ALA A 268 -3.83 -19.14 -2.86
CA ALA A 268 -3.27 -19.19 -4.20
C ALA A 268 -2.35 -18.00 -4.50
N GLN A 269 -1.45 -18.18 -5.44
CA GLN A 269 -0.61 -17.10 -5.98
C GLN A 269 -0.49 -17.25 -7.50
N VAL A 270 -0.38 -16.13 -8.21
CA VAL A 270 -0.13 -16.13 -9.66
C VAL A 270 1.34 -15.84 -9.92
N LEU A 271 2.08 -16.86 -10.34
CA LEU A 271 3.50 -16.77 -10.68
C LEU A 271 3.69 -16.28 -12.12
N ARG A 272 4.72 -15.46 -12.34
CA ARG A 272 5.15 -15.06 -13.69
C ARG A 272 6.07 -16.14 -14.26
N THR A 273 5.59 -16.89 -15.24
CA THR A 273 6.25 -18.07 -15.81
C THR A 273 6.49 -17.90 -17.30
N ILE A 274 7.23 -18.82 -17.90
CA ILE A 274 7.46 -18.89 -19.35
C ILE A 274 6.79 -20.17 -19.86
N PRO A 275 5.90 -20.07 -20.86
CA PRO A 275 5.25 -21.24 -21.45
C PRO A 275 6.26 -22.32 -21.86
N ASN A 276 5.88 -23.58 -21.65
CA ASN A 276 6.67 -24.78 -21.96
C ASN A 276 7.99 -24.95 -21.20
N LYS A 277 8.23 -24.20 -20.12
CA LYS A 277 9.36 -24.43 -19.22
C LYS A 277 8.97 -25.26 -18.00
N LEU A 278 9.92 -26.04 -17.52
CA LEU A 278 9.80 -26.82 -16.28
C LEU A 278 10.23 -25.94 -15.10
N TYR A 279 9.42 -25.99 -14.05
CA TYR A 279 9.62 -25.30 -12.78
C TYR A 279 9.58 -26.32 -11.66
N LYS A 280 10.34 -26.05 -10.60
CA LYS A 280 10.34 -26.84 -9.37
C LYS A 280 9.67 -26.05 -8.27
N LEU A 281 8.58 -26.56 -7.72
CA LEU A 281 7.87 -25.98 -6.59
C LEU A 281 8.25 -26.75 -5.33
N GLU A 282 8.72 -26.03 -4.31
CA GLU A 282 9.06 -26.53 -2.99
C GLU A 282 8.22 -25.80 -1.94
N PHE A 283 7.74 -26.53 -0.93
CA PHE A 283 6.97 -25.98 0.17
C PHE A 283 7.03 -26.90 1.39
N THR A 284 6.87 -26.33 2.58
CA THR A 284 6.86 -27.08 3.83
C THR A 284 5.44 -27.16 4.39
N ILE A 285 5.05 -28.36 4.81
CA ILE A 285 3.79 -28.61 5.51
C ILE A 285 4.05 -29.16 6.91
N GLY A 286 3.10 -28.97 7.82
CA GLY A 286 3.19 -29.58 9.14
C GLY A 286 1.99 -29.30 10.02
N ASP A 287 2.20 -29.28 11.34
CA ASP A 287 1.17 -28.88 12.31
C ASP A 287 1.64 -27.77 13.26
N ALA A 288 0.69 -26.99 13.75
CA ALA A 288 0.97 -25.77 14.50
C ALA A 288 1.29 -26.00 16.00
N LYS A 289 1.51 -27.25 16.44
CA LYS A 289 1.64 -27.60 17.87
C LYS A 289 0.41 -27.19 18.72
N ASN A 290 -0.78 -27.26 18.11
CA ASN A 290 -2.06 -26.85 18.71
C ASN A 290 -2.99 -28.04 18.99
N GLY A 291 -2.43 -29.24 19.11
CA GLY A 291 -3.21 -30.47 19.33
C GLY A 291 -4.04 -30.88 18.11
N CYS A 292 -3.71 -30.42 16.90
CA CYS A 292 -4.38 -30.87 15.68
C CYS A 292 -3.87 -32.26 15.27
N HIS A 293 -4.62 -33.32 15.57
CA HIS A 293 -4.24 -34.68 15.19
C HIS A 293 -4.93 -35.15 13.92
N GLY A 294 -4.26 -36.04 13.19
CA GLY A 294 -4.87 -36.80 12.10
C GLY A 294 -3.99 -36.93 10.87
N SER A 295 -4.48 -37.71 9.91
CA SER A 295 -3.86 -37.83 8.60
C SER A 295 -4.29 -36.66 7.73
N MET A 296 -3.39 -35.72 7.52
CA MET A 296 -3.59 -34.52 6.72
C MET A 296 -3.05 -34.74 5.31
N VAL A 297 -3.69 -34.14 4.32
CA VAL A 297 -3.20 -34.12 2.93
C VAL A 297 -3.41 -32.73 2.37
N VAL A 298 -2.32 -32.05 2.02
CA VAL A 298 -2.37 -30.81 1.25
C VAL A 298 -2.34 -31.18 -0.23
N GLU A 299 -3.31 -30.69 -1.00
CA GLU A 299 -3.30 -30.79 -2.46
C GLU A 299 -2.77 -29.48 -3.05
N ALA A 300 -1.70 -29.60 -3.83
CA ALA A 300 -1.05 -28.52 -4.54
C ALA A 300 -1.37 -28.62 -6.04
N PHE A 301 -1.76 -27.51 -6.64
CA PHE A 301 -2.10 -27.40 -8.06
C PHE A 301 -1.17 -26.40 -8.71
N ALA A 302 -0.58 -26.75 -9.84
CA ALA A 302 0.21 -25.85 -10.66
C ALA A 302 -0.01 -26.18 -12.14
N ALA A 303 -0.57 -25.25 -12.90
CA ALA A 303 -0.97 -25.49 -14.30
C ALA A 303 -1.92 -26.70 -14.45
N LYS A 304 -1.48 -27.80 -15.08
CA LYS A 304 -2.26 -29.06 -15.20
C LYS A 304 -1.84 -30.12 -14.19
N ASP A 305 -0.75 -29.87 -13.46
CA ASP A 305 -0.15 -30.84 -12.56
C ASP A 305 -0.79 -30.71 -11.17
N THR A 306 -1.03 -31.85 -10.53
CA THR A 306 -1.57 -31.95 -9.18
C THR A 306 -0.65 -32.82 -8.34
N PHE A 307 -0.33 -32.35 -7.14
CA PHE A 307 0.52 -33.07 -6.19
C PHE A 307 -0.18 -33.19 -4.85
N LYS A 308 -0.13 -34.37 -4.25
CA LYS A 308 -0.68 -34.63 -2.91
C LYS A 308 0.46 -34.78 -1.93
N ALA A 309 0.50 -33.93 -0.91
CA ALA A 309 1.50 -33.93 0.14
C ALA A 309 0.89 -34.50 1.43
N PRO A 310 1.05 -35.81 1.71
CA PRO A 310 0.53 -36.44 2.92
C PRO A 310 1.40 -36.15 4.14
N PHE A 311 0.77 -35.83 5.25
CA PHE A 311 1.40 -35.57 6.54
C PHE A 311 0.54 -36.12 7.67
N ASN A 312 1.12 -36.98 8.51
CA ASN A 312 0.41 -37.51 9.68
C ASN A 312 0.82 -36.67 10.88
N SER A 313 -0.11 -35.86 11.39
CA SER A 313 0.17 -35.01 12.53
C SER A 313 -0.03 -35.72 13.86
N THR A 314 0.91 -35.46 14.76
CA THR A 314 0.83 -35.81 16.18
C THR A 314 0.55 -34.61 17.08
N GLY A 315 0.24 -33.43 16.50
CA GLY A 315 -0.07 -32.20 17.23
C GLY A 315 1.11 -31.57 17.98
N LYS A 316 2.36 -31.97 17.66
CA LYS A 316 3.57 -31.62 18.42
C LYS A 316 4.47 -30.58 17.74
N GLY A 317 4.09 -30.07 16.57
CA GLY A 317 4.88 -29.13 15.79
C GLY A 317 5.88 -29.83 14.88
N GLU A 318 5.45 -30.86 14.15
CA GLU A 318 6.31 -31.56 13.19
C GLU A 318 6.15 -30.96 11.79
N PHE A 319 7.22 -30.99 10.98
CA PHE A 319 7.23 -30.38 9.64
C PHE A 319 7.87 -31.32 8.61
N LYS A 320 7.45 -31.20 7.35
CA LYS A 320 7.99 -31.95 6.22
C LYS A 320 7.95 -31.11 4.95
N THR A 321 9.09 -31.01 4.28
CA THR A 321 9.22 -30.32 3.00
C THR A 321 8.91 -31.27 1.84
N PHE A 322 8.18 -30.74 0.86
CA PHE A 322 7.81 -31.43 -0.37
C PHE A 322 8.29 -30.64 -1.57
N THR A 323 8.65 -31.36 -2.62
CA THR A 323 9.08 -30.79 -3.89
C THR A 323 8.37 -31.52 -5.01
N PHE A 324 7.83 -30.78 -5.97
CA PHE A 324 7.34 -31.37 -7.22
C PHE A 324 7.59 -30.44 -8.41
N ASP A 325 7.80 -31.04 -9.57
CA ASP A 325 8.04 -30.32 -10.81
C ASP A 325 6.73 -30.14 -11.57
N PHE A 326 6.53 -28.97 -12.17
CA PHE A 326 5.39 -28.68 -13.05
C PHE A 326 5.84 -27.99 -14.33
N LYS A 327 5.08 -28.17 -15.41
CA LYS A 327 5.33 -27.50 -16.68
C LYS A 327 4.38 -26.32 -16.88
N ALA A 328 4.93 -25.11 -17.01
CA ALA A 328 4.12 -23.93 -17.27
C ALA A 328 3.47 -24.00 -18.66
N ILE A 329 2.18 -23.66 -18.73
CA ILE A 329 1.40 -23.67 -19.97
C ILE A 329 1.29 -22.26 -20.56
N GLU A 330 1.18 -21.27 -19.69
CA GLU A 330 1.00 -19.86 -20.02
C GLU A 330 2.08 -19.01 -19.35
N ALA A 331 2.10 -17.70 -19.65
CA ALA A 331 3.05 -16.75 -19.05
C ALA A 331 2.72 -16.41 -17.58
N ARG A 332 1.54 -16.83 -17.12
CA ARG A 332 1.11 -16.72 -15.73
C ARG A 332 0.59 -18.08 -15.28
N THR A 333 1.27 -18.69 -14.31
CA THR A 333 0.82 -19.95 -13.73
C THR A 333 0.26 -19.68 -12.35
N ARG A 334 -1.00 -20.06 -12.14
CA ARG A 334 -1.60 -20.05 -10.81
C ARG A 334 -1.16 -21.30 -10.05
N ILE A 335 -0.69 -21.09 -8.82
CA ILE A 335 -0.47 -22.15 -7.84
C ILE A 335 -1.54 -22.04 -6.76
N THR A 336 -2.15 -23.17 -6.37
CA THR A 336 -3.23 -23.22 -5.36
C THR A 336 -2.97 -24.37 -4.41
N PHE A 337 -3.26 -24.15 -3.12
CA PHE A 337 -3.06 -25.14 -2.06
C PHE A 337 -4.30 -25.18 -1.17
N TYR A 338 -4.85 -26.38 -0.94
CA TYR A 338 -5.93 -26.60 0.02
C TYR A 338 -5.74 -27.89 0.81
N SER A 339 -6.44 -28.02 1.94
CA SER A 339 -6.46 -29.24 2.74
C SER A 339 -7.56 -30.19 2.23
N SER A 340 -7.25 -31.48 2.08
CA SER A 340 -8.24 -32.47 1.62
C SER A 340 -9.32 -32.78 2.67
N PHE A 341 -8.98 -32.61 3.94
CA PHE A 341 -9.75 -33.11 5.09
C PHE A 341 -9.96 -32.01 6.13
N TYR A 342 -11.05 -32.14 6.88
CA TYR A 342 -11.35 -31.29 8.03
C TYR A 342 -10.75 -31.90 9.29
N HIS A 343 -10.15 -31.05 10.12
CA HIS A 343 -9.59 -31.45 11.41
C HIS A 343 -10.07 -30.50 12.49
N THR A 344 -10.14 -31.02 13.71
CA THR A 344 -10.42 -30.25 14.93
C THR A 344 -9.32 -30.52 15.94
N SER A 345 -9.07 -29.56 16.83
CA SER A 345 -8.12 -29.78 17.92
C SER A 345 -8.62 -30.92 18.82
N VAL A 346 -7.69 -31.70 19.36
CA VAL A 346 -7.99 -32.79 20.30
C VAL A 346 -8.30 -32.24 21.70
N ASP A 347 -7.66 -31.14 22.07
CA ASP A 347 -7.88 -30.49 23.36
C ASP A 347 -9.15 -29.63 23.34
N ASP A 348 -9.58 -29.23 22.14
CA ASP A 348 -10.79 -28.44 21.92
C ASP A 348 -11.50 -28.85 20.62
N PHE A 349 -12.45 -29.77 20.77
CA PHE A 349 -13.25 -30.32 19.65
C PHE A 349 -14.07 -29.26 18.90
N GLY A 350 -14.29 -28.07 19.49
CA GLY A 350 -14.98 -26.97 18.83
C GLY A 350 -14.06 -26.11 17.94
N SER A 351 -12.74 -26.23 18.09
CA SER A 351 -11.76 -25.44 17.34
C SER A 351 -11.32 -26.13 16.07
N LEU A 352 -11.47 -25.42 14.95
CA LEU A 352 -11.03 -25.88 13.63
C LEU A 352 -9.51 -25.71 13.48
N CYS A 353 -8.87 -26.74 12.94
CA CYS A 353 -7.43 -26.78 12.72
C CYS A 353 -7.09 -27.50 11.42
N GLY A 354 -5.82 -27.47 11.02
CA GLY A 354 -5.38 -28.22 9.85
C GLY A 354 -3.88 -28.12 9.58
N PRO A 355 -3.45 -28.52 8.37
CA PRO A 355 -2.05 -28.44 8.02
C PRO A 355 -1.61 -26.98 7.91
N ILE A 356 -0.41 -26.70 8.40
CA ILE A 356 0.26 -25.42 8.18
C ILE A 356 1.06 -25.45 6.88
N LEU A 357 1.24 -24.29 6.28
CA LEU A 357 2.01 -24.05 5.07
C LEU A 357 3.01 -22.95 5.33
N ASP A 358 4.23 -23.15 4.83
CA ASP A 358 5.33 -22.20 4.92
C ASP A 358 6.42 -22.51 3.87
N GLN A 359 7.40 -21.63 3.74
CA GLN A 359 8.61 -21.78 2.93
C GLN A 359 8.34 -22.16 1.46
N PHE A 360 7.43 -21.43 0.81
CA PHE A 360 7.22 -21.62 -0.63
C PHE A 360 8.39 -21.08 -1.45
N ASP A 361 8.91 -21.94 -2.33
CA ASP A 361 9.89 -21.56 -3.34
C ASP A 361 9.51 -22.15 -4.70
N ALA A 362 9.51 -21.34 -5.75
CA ALA A 362 9.32 -21.80 -7.12
C ALA A 362 10.53 -21.43 -7.95
N LEU A 363 11.38 -22.43 -8.18
CA LEU A 363 12.61 -22.28 -8.94
C LEU A 363 12.32 -22.45 -10.43
N GLY A 364 12.60 -21.40 -11.18
CA GLY A 364 12.58 -21.44 -12.63
C GLY A 364 13.66 -22.33 -13.21
N PRO A 365 13.58 -22.64 -14.52
CA PRO A 365 14.74 -23.17 -15.21
C PRO A 365 15.88 -22.19 -14.97
N LYS A 366 17.02 -22.70 -14.46
CA LYS A 366 18.24 -21.90 -14.40
C LYS A 366 18.39 -21.30 -15.79
N PRO A 367 18.53 -19.97 -15.93
CA PRO A 367 18.90 -19.43 -17.22
C PRO A 367 20.12 -20.24 -17.64
N ASN A 368 20.11 -20.78 -18.86
CA ASN A 368 21.39 -21.16 -19.45
C ASN A 368 22.22 -19.89 -19.27
N LEU A 369 23.26 -19.95 -18.43
CA LEU A 369 24.30 -18.93 -18.42
C LEU A 369 25.02 -19.06 -19.77
N VAL A 370 24.33 -18.71 -20.84
CA VAL A 370 24.96 -17.83 -21.80
C VAL A 370 25.21 -16.60 -20.95
N SER A 371 26.49 -16.35 -20.64
CA SER A 371 26.92 -15.10 -20.05
C SER A 371 26.33 -13.99 -20.92
N LEU A 372 25.16 -13.47 -20.55
CA LEU A 372 24.61 -12.32 -21.21
C LEU A 372 25.63 -11.24 -20.93
N THR A 373 26.31 -10.77 -21.98
CA THR A 373 27.19 -9.63 -21.83
C THR A 373 26.34 -8.47 -21.30
N GLU A 374 26.96 -7.51 -20.63
CA GLU A 374 26.27 -6.32 -20.11
C GLU A 374 25.36 -5.68 -21.18
N ALA A 375 25.81 -5.70 -22.44
CA ALA A 375 25.03 -5.28 -23.60
C ALA A 375 23.75 -6.09 -23.84
N GLN A 376 23.80 -7.43 -23.72
CA GLN A 376 22.63 -8.29 -23.92
C GLN A 376 21.62 -8.17 -22.77
N CYS A 377 22.09 -8.01 -21.53
CA CYS A 377 21.22 -7.70 -20.40
C CYS A 377 20.52 -6.35 -20.59
N LYS A 378 21.29 -5.34 -21.02
CA LYS A 378 20.75 -4.00 -21.30
C LYS A 378 19.70 -4.02 -22.41
N MET A 379 19.97 -4.72 -23.52
CA MET A 379 19.01 -4.87 -24.62
C MET A 379 17.73 -5.58 -24.17
N LYS A 380 17.85 -6.59 -23.30
CA LYS A 380 16.68 -7.32 -22.78
C LYS A 380 15.86 -6.44 -21.82
N LEU A 381 16.51 -5.70 -20.93
CA LEU A 381 15.86 -4.76 -20.01
C LEU A 381 15.12 -3.65 -20.78
N GLU A 382 15.78 -3.05 -21.79
CA GLU A 382 15.19 -2.07 -22.69
C GLU A 382 14.00 -2.63 -23.49
N SER A 383 14.00 -3.93 -23.81
CA SER A 383 12.88 -4.57 -24.53
C SER A 383 11.68 -4.91 -23.64
N GLU A 384 11.91 -5.28 -22.38
CA GLU A 384 10.86 -5.71 -21.45
C GLU A 384 10.24 -4.53 -20.68
N PHE A 385 11.03 -3.49 -20.37
CA PHE A 385 10.64 -2.34 -19.54
C PHE A 385 11.13 -0.99 -20.14
N PRO A 386 10.73 -0.65 -21.37
CA PRO A 386 11.31 0.49 -22.10
C PRO A 386 11.01 1.85 -21.45
N VAL A 387 9.86 2.01 -20.77
CA VAL A 387 9.48 3.29 -20.14
C VAL A 387 10.29 3.52 -18.87
N GLU A 388 10.37 2.51 -18.02
CA GLU A 388 11.12 2.55 -16.76
C GLU A 388 12.62 2.74 -17.00
N VAL A 389 13.16 2.12 -18.06
CA VAL A 389 14.57 2.33 -18.44
C VAL A 389 14.81 3.75 -18.99
N ALA A 390 13.84 4.33 -19.72
CA ALA A 390 13.94 5.71 -20.18
C ALA A 390 13.84 6.71 -19.03
N GLU A 391 12.99 6.46 -18.03
CA GLU A 391 12.88 7.27 -16.81
C GLU A 391 14.17 7.23 -15.99
N ALA A 392 14.76 6.05 -15.79
CA ALA A 392 16.03 5.90 -15.09
C ALA A 392 17.16 6.71 -15.76
N HIS A 393 17.23 6.70 -17.10
CA HIS A 393 18.15 7.58 -17.83
C HIS A 393 17.84 9.07 -17.59
N SER A 394 16.58 9.46 -17.48
CA SER A 394 16.17 10.85 -17.21
C SER A 394 16.46 11.29 -15.77
N GLU A 395 16.43 10.38 -14.80
CA GLU A 395 16.85 10.61 -13.41
C GLU A 395 18.37 10.72 -13.29
N MET A 396 19.12 9.84 -13.96
CA MET A 396 20.58 9.95 -14.06
C MET A 396 21.01 11.31 -14.63
N ALA A 397 20.27 11.82 -15.61
CA ALA A 397 20.50 13.16 -16.13
C ALA A 397 20.35 14.24 -15.04
N THR A 398 19.32 14.15 -14.20
CA THR A 398 19.11 15.08 -13.08
C THR A 398 20.30 15.06 -12.11
N VAL A 399 20.84 13.88 -11.80
CA VAL A 399 22.03 13.76 -10.93
C VAL A 399 23.24 14.43 -11.58
N TYR A 400 23.48 14.19 -12.88
CA TYR A 400 24.57 14.88 -13.58
C TYR A 400 24.37 16.39 -13.71
N GLU A 401 23.12 16.87 -13.83
CA GLU A 401 22.78 18.30 -13.78
C GLU A 401 23.17 18.90 -12.41
N THR A 402 22.90 18.21 -11.29
CA THR A 402 23.30 18.70 -9.95
C THR A 402 24.80 18.68 -9.70
N MET A 403 25.56 17.95 -10.53
CA MET A 403 27.02 17.89 -10.48
C MET A 403 27.67 18.82 -11.51
N ASP A 404 26.90 19.71 -12.16
CA ASP A 404 27.32 20.58 -13.27
C ASP A 404 27.93 19.83 -14.47
N ASN A 405 27.70 18.52 -14.57
CA ASN A 405 28.19 17.69 -15.67
C ASN A 405 27.15 17.64 -16.81
N PHE A 406 26.97 18.79 -17.47
CA PHE A 406 25.93 18.96 -18.50
C PHE A 406 26.13 18.06 -19.72
N GLU A 407 27.37 17.64 -20.02
CA GLU A 407 27.66 16.73 -21.13
C GLU A 407 27.15 15.31 -20.84
N ALA A 408 27.40 14.79 -19.63
CA ALA A 408 26.85 13.50 -19.20
C ALA A 408 25.32 13.57 -19.09
N ALA A 409 24.76 14.66 -18.56
CA ALA A 409 23.31 14.87 -18.50
C ALA A 409 22.66 14.84 -19.90
N THR A 410 23.25 15.57 -20.85
CA THR A 410 22.81 15.60 -22.26
C THR A 410 22.87 14.21 -22.88
N PHE A 411 23.92 13.43 -22.59
CA PHE A 411 24.06 12.06 -23.09
C PHE A 411 22.96 11.13 -22.56
N GLN A 412 22.63 11.23 -21.26
CA GLN A 412 21.58 10.40 -20.66
C GLN A 412 20.18 10.79 -21.18
N LEU A 413 19.87 12.09 -21.34
CA LEU A 413 18.60 12.53 -21.92
C LEU A 413 18.44 12.09 -23.39
N LYS A 414 19.51 12.13 -24.18
CA LYS A 414 19.48 11.60 -25.56
C LYS A 414 19.19 10.10 -25.59
N ARG A 415 19.73 9.33 -24.63
CA ARG A 415 19.41 7.89 -24.49
C ARG A 415 17.96 7.67 -24.10
N SER A 416 17.46 8.40 -23.10
CA SER A 416 16.06 8.36 -22.69
C SER A 416 15.13 8.63 -23.89
N LEU A 417 15.37 9.71 -24.64
CA LEU A 417 14.58 10.07 -25.80
C LEU A 417 14.62 9.01 -26.91
N ALA A 418 15.80 8.43 -27.19
CA ALA A 418 15.95 7.40 -28.22
C ALA A 418 15.22 6.08 -27.89
N ILE A 419 15.07 5.75 -26.59
CA ILE A 419 14.27 4.59 -26.16
C ILE A 419 12.79 4.90 -26.35
N LEU A 420 12.34 6.09 -25.91
CA LEU A 420 10.95 6.52 -26.05
C LEU A 420 10.53 6.59 -27.53
N GLU A 421 11.36 7.12 -28.43
CA GLU A 421 11.03 7.24 -29.86
C GLU A 421 10.88 5.88 -30.58
N LYS A 422 11.42 4.79 -30.01
CA LYS A 422 11.29 3.43 -30.58
C LYS A 422 9.98 2.74 -30.20
N LEU A 423 9.22 3.28 -29.24
CA LEU A 423 7.98 2.67 -28.79
C LEU A 423 6.85 2.90 -29.80
N LYS A 424 6.23 1.81 -30.28
CA LYS A 424 5.03 1.82 -31.13
C LYS A 424 3.87 1.18 -30.37
N PHE A 425 3.14 1.95 -29.58
CA PHE A 425 1.93 1.46 -28.89
C PHE A 425 0.69 2.24 -29.31
N PRO A 426 -0.44 1.56 -29.65
CA PRO A 426 -1.69 2.22 -30.02
C PRO A 426 -2.55 2.73 -28.84
N GLN A 427 -2.33 2.27 -27.60
CA GLN A 427 -3.27 2.49 -26.48
C GLN A 427 -2.90 3.61 -25.49
N ASP A 428 -1.64 4.07 -25.45
CA ASP A 428 -1.15 5.11 -24.51
C ASP A 428 -0.45 6.28 -25.23
N GLN A 429 -0.95 6.64 -26.42
CA GLN A 429 -0.30 7.62 -27.30
C GLN A 429 -0.14 9.01 -26.65
N GLU A 430 -1.05 9.37 -25.75
CA GLU A 430 -1.10 10.68 -25.10
C GLU A 430 -0.02 10.84 -24.00
N GLN A 431 0.04 9.89 -23.05
CA GLN A 431 1.01 9.88 -21.95
C GLN A 431 2.46 9.69 -22.45
N HIS A 432 2.62 8.95 -23.55
CA HIS A 432 3.91 8.78 -24.22
C HIS A 432 4.40 10.08 -24.89
N SER A 433 3.50 10.80 -25.56
CA SER A 433 3.79 12.11 -26.17
C SER A 433 4.22 13.13 -25.12
N ALA A 434 3.62 13.10 -23.93
CA ALA A 434 4.00 13.95 -22.81
C ALA A 434 5.44 13.67 -22.32
N HIS A 435 5.81 12.40 -22.10
CA HIS A 435 7.16 12.04 -21.66
C HIS A 435 8.23 12.43 -22.69
N GLN A 436 7.97 12.19 -23.98
CA GLN A 436 8.85 12.66 -25.04
C GLN A 436 8.98 14.19 -25.06
N GLY A 437 7.88 14.92 -24.83
CA GLY A 437 7.87 16.37 -24.73
C GLY A 437 8.73 16.90 -23.57
N ILE A 438 8.58 16.31 -22.38
CA ILE A 438 9.33 16.67 -21.18
C ILE A 438 10.84 16.45 -21.37
N VAL A 439 11.23 15.27 -21.87
CA VAL A 439 12.66 14.95 -22.11
C VAL A 439 13.25 15.86 -23.19
N SER A 440 12.49 16.16 -24.25
CA SER A 440 12.92 17.07 -25.33
C SER A 440 13.10 18.52 -24.82
N ALA A 441 12.21 19.00 -23.96
CA ALA A 441 12.32 20.33 -23.35
C ALA A 441 13.56 20.45 -22.46
N ARG A 442 13.80 19.45 -21.60
CA ARG A 442 14.99 19.39 -20.74
C ARG A 442 16.29 19.34 -21.57
N LEU A 443 16.32 18.53 -22.62
CA LEU A 443 17.47 18.42 -23.51
C LEU A 443 17.73 19.73 -24.28
N GLY A 444 16.69 20.38 -24.80
CA GLY A 444 16.78 21.68 -25.45
C GLY A 444 17.36 22.75 -24.53
N ARG A 445 16.86 22.82 -23.28
CA ARG A 445 17.36 23.74 -22.24
C ARG A 445 18.85 23.55 -21.95
N LEU A 446 19.31 22.31 -21.75
CA LEU A 446 20.72 22.03 -21.48
C LEU A 446 21.63 22.35 -22.67
N LEU A 447 21.15 22.15 -23.90
CA LEU A 447 21.90 22.52 -25.11
C LEU A 447 21.98 24.03 -25.29
N LEU A 448 20.96 24.79 -24.87
CA LEU A 448 21.02 26.25 -24.83
C LEU A 448 22.03 26.75 -23.78
N TYR A 449 22.00 26.20 -22.55
CA TYR A 449 22.94 26.58 -21.50
C TYR A 449 24.40 26.27 -21.87
N SER A 450 24.63 25.21 -22.64
CA SER A 450 25.96 24.87 -23.16
C SER A 450 26.36 25.62 -24.43
N SER A 451 25.65 26.70 -24.80
CA SER A 451 25.88 27.52 -26.01
C SER A 451 25.77 26.74 -27.34
N ARG A 452 25.14 25.57 -27.34
CA ARG A 452 24.90 24.72 -28.53
C ARG A 452 23.51 25.00 -29.11
N VAL A 453 23.23 26.27 -29.37
CA VAL A 453 21.89 26.77 -29.74
C VAL A 453 21.33 26.05 -30.98
N GLN A 454 22.13 25.90 -32.03
CA GLN A 454 21.74 25.21 -33.26
C GLN A 454 21.36 23.72 -33.05
N GLN A 455 21.88 23.08 -31.99
CA GLN A 455 21.53 21.71 -31.64
C GLN A 455 20.30 21.64 -30.72
N GLY A 456 20.02 22.69 -29.94
CA GLY A 456 18.90 22.76 -29.01
C GLY A 456 17.56 23.09 -29.69
N MET A 457 17.55 23.96 -30.70
CA MET A 457 16.31 24.43 -31.35
C MET A 457 15.41 23.30 -31.89
N PRO A 458 15.94 22.28 -32.60
CA PRO A 458 15.09 21.21 -33.13
C PRO A 458 14.38 20.37 -32.05
N TYR A 459 14.91 20.34 -30.82
CA TYR A 459 14.24 19.66 -29.70
C TYR A 459 13.12 20.51 -29.13
N LEU A 460 13.32 21.83 -29.04
CA LEU A 460 12.33 22.78 -28.52
C LEU A 460 11.15 22.97 -29.48
N GLU A 461 11.40 23.00 -30.80
CA GLU A 461 10.35 23.05 -31.83
C GLU A 461 9.41 21.83 -31.77
N ARG A 462 9.90 20.67 -31.31
CA ARG A 462 9.11 19.44 -31.16
C ARG A 462 8.31 19.37 -29.86
N VAL A 463 8.55 20.26 -28.90
CA VAL A 463 7.84 20.30 -27.61
C VAL A 463 6.39 20.75 -27.80
N GLN A 464 6.19 21.79 -28.62
CA GLN A 464 4.89 22.43 -28.81
C GLN A 464 3.79 21.47 -29.32
N PRO A 465 3.98 20.68 -30.39
CA PRO A 465 2.97 19.71 -30.83
C PRO A 465 2.77 18.55 -29.85
N ARG A 466 3.83 18.10 -29.16
CA ARG A 466 3.79 16.92 -28.28
C ARG A 466 3.07 17.16 -26.96
N LEU A 467 3.26 18.34 -26.35
CA LEU A 467 2.55 18.74 -25.13
C LEU A 467 1.11 19.21 -25.43
N LYS A 468 0.88 19.87 -26.57
CA LYS A 468 -0.46 20.29 -27.01
C LYS A 468 -1.39 19.10 -27.27
N MET A 469 -0.84 17.97 -27.72
CA MET A 469 -1.57 16.72 -27.94
C MET A 469 -1.96 15.99 -26.64
N SER A 470 -1.41 16.37 -25.48
CA SER A 470 -1.63 15.70 -24.18
C SER A 470 -2.43 16.49 -23.14
N PHE A 471 -2.59 17.81 -23.29
CA PHE A 471 -3.21 18.65 -22.26
C PHE A 471 -4.30 19.60 -22.79
N GLY A 472 -4.56 19.62 -24.10
CA GLY A 472 -5.55 20.50 -24.72
C GLY A 472 -5.11 21.98 -24.80
N SER A 473 -5.72 22.75 -25.70
CA SER A 473 -5.33 24.14 -25.98
C SER A 473 -5.62 25.15 -24.86
N THR A 474 -6.45 24.78 -23.88
CA THR A 474 -6.89 25.68 -22.79
C THR A 474 -6.02 25.63 -21.54
N HIS A 475 -5.26 24.54 -21.31
CA HIS A 475 -4.39 24.40 -20.13
C HIS A 475 -2.92 24.79 -20.37
N PHE A 476 -2.59 25.25 -21.58
CA PHE A 476 -1.24 25.71 -21.92
C PHE A 476 -0.83 26.95 -21.11
N VAL A 477 -1.78 27.84 -20.82
CA VAL A 477 -1.56 29.07 -20.02
C VAL A 477 -1.42 28.75 -18.53
N ASP A 478 -2.13 27.72 -18.03
CA ASP A 478 -2.12 27.36 -16.61
C ASP A 478 -0.85 26.60 -16.19
N ILE A 479 -0.27 25.80 -17.08
CA ILE A 479 1.01 25.11 -16.82
C ILE A 479 2.16 26.13 -16.76
N ILE A 480 2.10 27.21 -17.55
CA ILE A 480 3.05 28.33 -17.48
C ILE A 480 2.84 29.11 -16.17
N LYS A 481 1.59 29.34 -15.73
CA LYS A 481 1.29 29.92 -14.40
C LYS A 481 1.73 29.04 -13.23
N LEU A 482 1.82 27.72 -13.40
CA LEU A 482 2.31 26.81 -12.36
C LEU A 482 3.84 26.90 -12.16
N SER A 483 4.61 27.34 -13.17
CA SER A 483 6.03 27.68 -12.97
C SER A 483 6.25 28.99 -12.19
N SER A 484 5.24 29.85 -12.10
CA SER A 484 5.24 31.07 -11.27
C SER A 484 4.71 30.86 -9.83
N LEU A 485 4.60 29.61 -9.35
CA LEU A 485 4.36 29.31 -7.93
C LEU A 485 5.64 29.36 -7.08
N ILE A 486 6.79 29.63 -7.71
CA ILE A 486 7.98 30.13 -7.03
C ILE A 486 7.89 31.65 -7.09
N ASP A 487 8.09 32.31 -5.96
CA ASP A 487 7.99 33.76 -5.76
C ASP A 487 8.33 34.54 -7.06
N PRO A 488 7.39 35.33 -7.62
CA PRO A 488 7.58 36.01 -8.90
C PRO A 488 8.75 37.01 -8.90
N TYR A 489 9.25 37.37 -7.71
CA TYR A 489 10.42 38.23 -7.53
C TYR A 489 11.71 37.44 -7.29
N HIS A 490 11.65 36.10 -7.24
CA HIS A 490 12.83 35.26 -7.13
C HIS A 490 13.63 35.30 -8.44
N THR A 491 14.96 35.41 -8.32
CA THR A 491 15.89 35.55 -9.44
C THR A 491 15.71 34.46 -10.51
N ASP A 492 15.41 33.23 -10.09
CA ASP A 492 15.17 32.11 -11.01
C ASP A 492 13.86 32.25 -11.81
N SER A 493 12.83 32.87 -11.24
CA SER A 493 11.55 33.17 -11.89
C SER A 493 11.70 34.27 -12.93
N ILE A 494 12.51 35.30 -12.62
CA ILE A 494 12.87 36.38 -13.55
C ILE A 494 13.66 35.81 -14.72
N HIS A 495 14.68 34.98 -14.45
CA HIS A 495 15.47 34.33 -15.49
C HIS A 495 14.64 33.36 -16.34
N ALA A 496 13.68 32.64 -15.76
CA ALA A 496 12.76 31.81 -16.54
C ALA A 496 11.92 32.63 -17.51
N THR A 497 11.44 33.80 -17.07
CA THR A 497 10.64 34.73 -17.87
C THR A 497 11.47 35.40 -18.97
N GLU A 498 12.72 35.78 -18.69
CA GLU A 498 13.68 36.27 -19.70
C GLU A 498 14.04 35.22 -20.74
N ASN A 499 14.21 33.96 -20.32
CA ASN A 499 14.52 32.86 -21.23
C ASN A 499 13.32 32.53 -22.13
N LEU A 500 12.09 32.75 -21.64
CA LEU A 500 10.87 32.62 -22.42
C LEU A 500 10.74 33.73 -23.48
N SER A 501 11.04 34.98 -23.10
CA SER A 501 11.16 36.11 -24.03
C SER A 501 12.13 35.80 -25.18
N LYS A 502 13.33 35.31 -24.85
CA LYS A 502 14.35 34.94 -25.86
C LYS A 502 13.90 33.79 -26.76
N ALA A 503 13.17 32.81 -26.21
CA ALA A 503 12.62 31.71 -26.99
C ALA A 503 11.56 32.19 -27.99
N TYR A 504 10.63 33.05 -27.57
CA TYR A 504 9.60 33.61 -28.46
C TYR A 504 10.17 34.56 -29.51
N GLY A 505 11.18 35.36 -29.15
CA GLY A 505 11.91 36.20 -30.10
C GLY A 505 12.64 35.40 -31.18
N ALA A 506 13.08 34.17 -30.86
CA ALA A 506 13.75 33.28 -31.81
C ALA A 506 12.77 32.60 -32.80
N VAL A 507 11.50 32.42 -32.42
CA VAL A 507 10.45 31.85 -33.29
C VAL A 507 9.61 32.91 -34.02
N GLY A 508 9.95 34.19 -33.87
CA GLY A 508 9.34 35.31 -34.60
C GLY A 508 8.03 35.84 -34.01
N ASP A 509 7.65 35.39 -32.81
CA ASP A 509 6.49 35.89 -32.07
C ASP A 509 6.91 37.06 -31.17
N TYR A 510 7.12 38.21 -31.81
CA TYR A 510 7.71 39.39 -31.16
C TYR A 510 6.75 40.04 -30.15
N ASP A 511 5.43 39.91 -30.33
CA ASP A 511 4.45 40.48 -29.40
C ASP A 511 4.55 39.77 -28.04
N PHE A 512 4.62 38.43 -28.04
CA PHE A 512 4.75 37.65 -26.81
C PHE A 512 6.15 37.73 -26.19
N ALA A 513 7.18 37.85 -27.03
CA ALA A 513 8.55 38.09 -26.57
C ALA A 513 8.65 39.43 -25.81
N MET A 514 8.03 40.48 -26.34
CA MET A 514 8.02 41.81 -25.73
C MET A 514 7.18 41.84 -24.45
N GLU A 515 6.02 41.20 -24.41
CA GLU A 515 5.17 41.11 -23.22
C GLU A 515 5.90 40.36 -22.07
N SER A 516 6.57 39.25 -22.40
CA SER A 516 7.38 38.48 -21.45
C SER A 516 8.59 39.28 -20.95
N GLN A 517 9.23 40.06 -21.83
CA GLN A 517 10.36 40.91 -21.44
C GLN A 517 9.91 42.07 -20.54
N GLN A 518 8.74 42.67 -20.80
CA GLN A 518 8.18 43.74 -19.98
C GLN A 518 7.85 43.24 -18.56
N ALA A 519 7.28 42.04 -18.44
CA ALA A 519 7.00 41.43 -17.14
C ALA A 519 8.27 41.16 -16.31
N ALA A 520 9.39 40.80 -16.96
CA ALA A 520 10.68 40.64 -16.30
C ALA A 520 11.28 41.99 -15.84
N ILE A 521 11.10 43.06 -16.63
CA ILE A 521 11.53 44.42 -16.29
C ILE A 521 10.72 44.96 -15.10
N ASP A 522 9.39 44.83 -15.13
CA ASP A 522 8.53 45.30 -14.03
C ASP A 522 8.87 44.59 -12.71
N ALA A 523 9.21 43.30 -12.77
CA ALA A 523 9.67 42.52 -11.62
C ALA A 523 11.04 43.02 -11.09
N LEU A 524 11.99 43.35 -11.98
CA LEU A 524 13.29 43.93 -11.62
C LEU A 524 13.19 45.36 -11.08
N GLU A 525 12.27 46.18 -11.61
CA GLU A 525 12.04 47.57 -11.19
C GLU A 525 11.37 47.66 -9.81
N SER A 526 10.58 46.65 -9.45
CA SER A 526 10.08 46.51 -8.07
C SER A 526 11.18 46.21 -7.03
N HIS A 527 12.41 45.93 -7.50
CA HIS A 527 13.61 45.60 -6.72
C HIS A 527 14.64 46.75 -6.63
N VAL A 528 14.22 48.02 -6.75
CA VAL A 528 15.12 49.17 -6.58
C VAL A 528 15.27 49.58 -5.10
N PRO A 529 16.50 49.55 -4.52
CA PRO A 529 16.84 50.39 -3.39
C PRO A 529 17.07 51.84 -3.87
N LEU A 530 16.37 52.81 -3.29
CA LEU A 530 16.69 54.25 -3.43
C LEU A 530 18.00 54.60 -2.69
N PRO A 531 18.70 55.70 -3.01
CA PRO A 531 19.55 55.93 -4.18
C PRO A 531 21.04 56.09 -3.79
N ARG A 532 21.90 56.14 -4.83
CA ARG A 532 23.33 56.47 -4.79
C ARG A 532 23.67 57.73 -3.98
N ASP A 533 24.49 57.54 -2.96
CA ASP A 533 25.67 58.33 -2.56
C ASP A 533 26.65 57.24 -2.07
N GLU A 534 27.84 56.96 -2.60
CA GLU A 534 28.88 57.78 -3.19
C GLU A 534 29.67 56.90 -4.19
N ILE A 535 29.97 57.42 -5.38
CA ILE A 535 31.22 57.07 -6.06
C ILE A 535 32.18 58.20 -5.72
N ARG A 536 33.23 57.89 -4.95
CA ARG A 536 34.48 58.65 -4.76
C ARG A 536 35.32 57.82 -3.78
N GLU A 537 36.62 57.63 -3.89
CA GLU A 537 37.70 58.07 -4.77
C GLU A 537 38.85 57.12 -4.40
N ALA A 538 39.73 56.80 -5.36
CA ALA A 538 41.17 56.59 -5.19
C ALA A 538 41.74 55.84 -3.94
N HIS A 539 42.55 54.81 -4.25
CA HIS A 539 43.57 54.11 -3.45
C HIS A 539 43.16 52.88 -2.62
#